data_AF-A0A7R9XXH0-F1
#
_entry.id   AF-A0A7R9XXH0-F1
#
_cell.length_a   1.000
_cell.length_b   1.000
_cell.length_c   1.000
_cell.angle_alpha   90.00
_cell.angle_beta   90.00
_cell.angle_gamma   90.00
#
_symmetry.space_group_name_H-M   'P 1'
#
loop_
_entity.id
_entity.type
_entity.pdbx_description
1 polymer ?
#
loop_
_entity_poly.entity_id
_entity_poly.type
_entity_poly.pdbx_seq_one_letter_code
_entity_poly.pdbx_strand_id
1 'polypeptide(L)'
;GGVGHGGVSDPDARERRTPRGGFGGVAMATLVGFAMDDPIASLHAKHARSAQPESKQVCVVAEAIAEILRQENIAPSPTAVFAAVMSSLERAETSASPEVSTAMLVVLATALEHAPAGPVLTKLPDCVKVLLASGRAFQEHPPALRGVVQCIGLLVAALRDAPPPANDGADGDWSHLQKAFSAVCNLCVDSRPKVRKQAAASAEAALRALRGTPYASHASACFAKVAVATARAPAKAARDLAEMHGSAGAKAAERRAQAAATECLHLLGALKRTLRELEEPAAGETASAVAALLSLGEPLLTQHACDALMSLFAQTGAGAAAAAA
;
A
#
# COMPACT_ATOMS: atom_id res chain seq x y z
N GLY A 1 -31.30 1.84 -59.85
CA GLY A 1 -30.98 0.42 -59.63
C GLY A 1 -29.82 0.05 -60.52
N GLY A 2 -28.69 -0.35 -59.94
CA GLY A 2 -27.53 -0.85 -60.67
C GLY A 2 -27.00 -2.09 -59.93
N VAL A 3 -26.94 -3.22 -60.63
CA VAL A 3 -26.52 -4.53 -60.11
C VAL A 3 -25.61 -5.19 -61.16
N GLY A 4 -24.56 -5.88 -60.68
CA GLY A 4 -23.73 -6.84 -61.45
C GLY A 4 -22.32 -6.31 -61.75
N HIS A 5 -21.25 -6.49 -60.96
CA HIS A 5 -20.60 -7.71 -60.43
C HIS A 5 -19.99 -8.64 -61.49
N GLY A 6 -18.67 -8.83 -61.41
CA GLY A 6 -17.92 -9.81 -62.21
C GLY A 6 -16.41 -9.60 -62.16
N GLY A 7 -15.78 -9.81 -60.99
CA GLY A 7 -14.32 -9.93 -60.86
C GLY A 7 -13.94 -11.35 -60.45
N VAL A 8 -12.97 -11.96 -61.14
CA VAL A 8 -12.27 -13.20 -60.74
C VAL A 8 -10.84 -13.22 -61.32
N SER A 9 -9.87 -13.28 -60.40
CA SER A 9 -8.56 -13.97 -60.41
C SER A 9 -7.31 -13.45 -61.17
N ASP A 10 -6.37 -12.94 -60.35
CA ASP A 10 -4.93 -13.29 -60.15
C ASP A 10 -4.35 -14.48 -60.97
N PRO A 11 -3.03 -14.56 -61.29
CA PRO A 11 -1.94 -14.45 -60.30
C PRO A 11 -0.59 -13.82 -60.76
N ASP A 12 0.26 -13.55 -59.77
CA ASP A 12 1.73 -13.69 -59.80
C ASP A 12 2.58 -12.39 -59.87
N ALA A 13 2.77 -11.77 -58.70
CA ALA A 13 3.89 -10.88 -58.42
C ALA A 13 4.53 -11.25 -57.06
N ARG A 14 5.37 -12.30 -57.07
CA ARG A 14 6.29 -12.62 -55.98
C ARG A 14 7.45 -11.62 -55.97
N GLU A 15 7.40 -10.63 -55.07
CA GLU A 15 8.54 -9.79 -54.77
C GLU A 15 9.01 -9.96 -53.31
N ARG A 16 10.11 -10.73 -53.19
CA ARG A 16 11.23 -10.59 -52.25
C ARG A 16 10.91 -10.07 -50.83
N ARG A 17 10.65 -11.01 -49.91
CA ARG A 17 10.83 -10.79 -48.47
C ARG A 17 12.33 -10.80 -48.13
N THR A 18 12.87 -9.65 -47.75
CA THR A 18 14.07 -9.56 -46.92
C THR A 18 13.78 -10.18 -45.54
N PRO A 19 14.65 -11.03 -44.97
CA PRO A 19 14.45 -11.55 -43.64
C PRO A 19 14.66 -10.42 -42.63
N ARG A 20 13.61 -10.07 -41.88
CA ARG A 20 13.75 -9.22 -40.70
C ARG A 20 14.65 -9.96 -39.71
N GLY A 21 15.83 -9.38 -39.49
CA GLY A 21 16.87 -9.87 -38.61
C GLY A 21 16.33 -10.24 -37.24
N GLY A 22 16.90 -11.30 -36.69
CA GLY A 22 16.55 -11.87 -35.41
C GLY A 22 16.49 -10.84 -34.29
N PHE A 23 15.47 -10.98 -33.46
CA PHE A 23 15.54 -10.51 -32.09
C PHE A 23 16.65 -11.31 -31.41
N GLY A 24 17.85 -10.73 -31.44
CA GLY A 24 18.95 -11.16 -30.59
C GLY A 24 18.45 -11.20 -29.15
N GLY A 25 18.67 -12.34 -28.49
CA GLY A 25 18.34 -12.52 -27.10
C GLY A 25 18.95 -11.38 -26.29
N VAL A 26 18.10 -10.52 -25.75
CA VAL A 26 18.51 -9.63 -24.66
C VAL A 26 18.82 -10.59 -23.52
N ALA A 27 20.11 -10.77 -23.22
CA ALA A 27 20.55 -11.53 -22.06
C ALA A 27 19.69 -11.09 -20.87
N MET A 28 18.97 -12.04 -20.26
CA MET A 28 18.29 -11.75 -19.01
C MET A 28 19.34 -11.16 -18.08
N ALA A 29 19.17 -9.92 -17.64
CA ALA A 29 20.09 -9.29 -16.72
C ALA A 29 20.03 -10.11 -15.42
N THR A 30 20.99 -11.02 -15.27
CA THR A 30 21.07 -11.92 -14.12
C THR A 30 21.71 -11.18 -12.98
N LEU A 31 20.98 -11.07 -11.86
CA LEU A 31 21.53 -10.54 -10.63
C LEU A 31 22.53 -11.56 -10.06
N VAL A 32 23.80 -11.17 -9.97
CA VAL A 32 24.89 -12.08 -9.61
C VAL A 32 24.67 -12.67 -8.22
N GLY A 33 24.79 -14.00 -8.10
CA GLY A 33 24.66 -14.73 -6.83
C GLY A 33 23.23 -15.15 -6.47
N PHE A 34 22.21 -14.67 -7.19
CA PHE A 34 20.82 -15.03 -6.95
C PHE A 34 20.34 -16.13 -7.90
N ALA A 35 19.42 -16.98 -7.43
CA ALA A 35 18.74 -17.94 -8.28
C ALA A 35 17.77 -17.22 -9.25
N MET A 36 17.47 -17.83 -10.41
CA MET A 36 16.62 -17.21 -11.43
C MET A 36 15.16 -17.02 -10.98
N ASP A 37 14.69 -17.87 -10.08
CA ASP A 37 13.39 -17.84 -9.44
C ASP A 37 13.37 -17.00 -8.16
N ASP A 38 14.50 -16.40 -7.77
CA ASP A 38 14.54 -15.52 -6.61
C ASP A 38 13.70 -14.24 -6.86
N PRO A 39 12.90 -13.80 -5.88
CA PRO A 39 12.04 -12.63 -6.03
C PRO A 39 12.81 -11.32 -6.28
N ILE A 40 14.02 -11.18 -5.74
CA ILE A 40 14.88 -10.01 -5.93
C ILE A 40 15.52 -10.03 -7.32
N ALA A 41 15.91 -11.21 -7.80
CA ALA A 41 16.35 -11.36 -9.20
C ALA A 41 15.21 -11.05 -10.19
N SER A 42 13.98 -11.50 -9.89
CA SER A 42 12.78 -11.20 -10.67
C SER A 42 12.45 -9.70 -10.69
N LEU A 43 12.58 -9.03 -9.55
CA LEU A 43 12.44 -7.57 -9.43
C LEU A 43 13.49 -6.86 -10.30
N HIS A 44 14.76 -7.23 -10.17
CA HIS A 44 15.85 -6.66 -10.96
C HIS A 44 15.61 -6.83 -12.46
N ALA A 45 15.30 -8.04 -12.91
CA ALA A 45 15.03 -8.34 -14.32
C ALA A 45 13.83 -7.55 -14.86
N LYS A 46 12.79 -7.30 -14.04
CA LYS A 46 11.65 -6.45 -14.41
C LYS A 46 12.06 -4.99 -14.60
N HIS A 47 12.85 -4.44 -13.69
CA HIS A 47 13.28 -3.05 -13.73
C HIS A 47 14.39 -2.78 -14.76
N ALA A 48 15.23 -3.76 -15.06
CA ALA A 48 16.29 -3.67 -16.06
C ALA A 48 15.74 -3.45 -17.49
N ARG A 49 14.50 -3.89 -17.75
CA ARG A 49 13.80 -3.67 -19.03
C ARG A 49 13.25 -2.26 -19.19
N SER A 50 13.27 -1.44 -18.14
CA SER A 50 12.68 -0.10 -18.12
C SER A 50 13.75 0.96 -18.35
N ALA A 51 13.45 1.93 -19.20
CA ALA A 51 14.32 3.09 -19.43
C ALA A 51 14.19 4.18 -18.34
N GLN A 52 13.20 4.05 -17.44
CA GLN A 52 12.88 5.09 -16.44
C GLN A 52 13.98 5.23 -15.38
N PRO A 53 14.36 6.46 -14.99
CA PRO A 53 15.41 6.69 -13.98
C PRO A 53 15.18 5.95 -12.66
N GLU A 54 13.94 5.92 -12.18
CA GLU A 54 13.58 5.25 -10.92
C GLU A 54 13.76 3.73 -11.02
N SER A 55 13.52 3.15 -12.20
CA SER A 55 13.75 1.72 -12.42
C SER A 55 15.24 1.39 -12.45
N LYS A 56 16.05 2.25 -13.07
CA LYS A 56 17.51 2.10 -13.05
C LYS A 56 18.05 2.19 -11.63
N GLN A 57 17.51 3.10 -10.81
CA GLN A 57 17.90 3.22 -9.41
C GLN A 57 17.60 1.96 -8.60
N VAL A 58 16.46 1.30 -8.85
CA VAL A 58 16.13 -0.01 -8.25
C VAL A 58 17.15 -1.08 -8.65
N CYS A 59 17.56 -1.13 -9.92
CA CYS A 59 18.59 -2.07 -10.38
C CYS A 59 19.94 -1.81 -9.68
N VAL A 60 20.40 -0.56 -9.64
CA VAL A 60 21.65 -0.17 -8.97
C VAL A 60 21.64 -0.55 -7.49
N VAL A 61 20.52 -0.30 -6.80
CA VAL A 61 20.38 -0.69 -5.39
C VAL A 61 20.38 -2.20 -5.22
N ALA A 62 19.65 -2.95 -6.04
CA ALA A 62 19.63 -4.41 -5.96
C ALA A 62 21.02 -5.01 -6.21
N GLU A 63 21.78 -4.48 -7.17
CA GLU A 63 23.17 -4.86 -7.44
C GLU A 63 24.10 -4.52 -6.27
N ALA A 64 23.94 -3.34 -5.65
CA ALA A 64 24.71 -2.94 -4.48
C ALA A 64 24.45 -3.86 -3.27
N ILE A 65 23.20 -4.26 -3.04
CA ILE A 65 22.85 -5.22 -1.99
C ILE A 65 23.41 -6.62 -2.30
N ALA A 66 23.34 -7.06 -3.56
CA ALA A 66 23.95 -8.32 -3.99
C ALA A 66 25.46 -8.34 -3.71
N GLU A 67 26.13 -7.23 -4.00
CA GLU A 67 27.56 -7.06 -3.74
C GLU A 67 27.88 -7.07 -2.23
N ILE A 68 27.06 -6.41 -1.39
CA ILE A 68 27.20 -6.48 0.07
C ILE A 68 27.11 -7.92 0.56
N LEU A 69 26.11 -8.68 0.12
CA LEU A 69 25.95 -10.09 0.51
C LEU A 69 27.15 -10.94 0.06
N ARG A 70 27.67 -10.68 -1.13
CA ARG A 70 28.86 -11.36 -1.65
C ARG A 70 30.11 -11.04 -0.82
N GLN A 71 30.32 -9.77 -0.44
CA GLN A 71 31.45 -9.34 0.38
C GLN A 71 31.42 -9.95 1.78
N GLU A 72 30.23 -10.07 2.37
CA GLU A 72 30.01 -10.69 3.68
C GLU A 72 29.96 -12.24 3.61
N ASN A 73 30.14 -12.82 2.42
CA ASN A 73 30.06 -14.26 2.16
C ASN A 73 28.72 -14.89 2.63
N ILE A 74 27.63 -14.15 2.48
CA ILE A 74 26.26 -14.58 2.82
C ILE A 74 25.54 -15.07 1.57
N ALA A 75 24.94 -16.26 1.65
CA ALA A 75 24.12 -16.79 0.56
C ALA A 75 22.88 -15.91 0.32
N PRO A 76 22.62 -15.46 -0.92
CA PRO A 76 21.47 -14.62 -1.22
C PRO A 76 20.13 -15.31 -0.90
N SER A 77 19.28 -14.58 -0.18
CA SER A 77 17.92 -14.99 0.16
C SER A 77 17.08 -13.76 0.50
N PRO A 78 15.73 -13.83 0.46
CA PRO A 78 14.88 -12.73 0.88
C PRO A 78 15.19 -12.21 2.30
N THR A 79 15.50 -13.11 3.24
CA THR A 79 15.90 -12.74 4.61
C THR A 79 17.23 -11.99 4.64
N ALA A 80 18.22 -12.46 3.87
CA ALA A 80 19.53 -11.80 3.80
C ALA A 80 19.43 -10.40 3.18
N VAL A 81 18.63 -10.26 2.11
CA VAL A 81 18.36 -8.97 1.48
C VAL A 81 17.61 -8.03 2.43
N PHE A 82 16.58 -8.54 3.13
CA PHE A 82 15.89 -7.78 4.17
C PHE A 82 16.87 -7.23 5.22
N ALA A 83 17.74 -8.08 5.78
CA ALA A 83 18.71 -7.65 6.79
C ALA A 83 19.71 -6.62 6.24
N ALA A 84 20.24 -6.83 5.02
CA ALA A 84 21.19 -5.94 4.38
C ALA A 84 20.57 -4.57 4.04
N VAL A 85 19.34 -4.55 3.53
CA VAL A 85 18.63 -3.30 3.22
C VAL A 85 18.28 -2.53 4.48
N MET A 86 17.81 -3.22 5.54
CA MET A 86 17.53 -2.59 6.83
C MET A 86 18.77 -1.92 7.42
N SER A 87 19.92 -2.61 7.43
CA SER A 87 21.20 -2.02 7.87
C SER A 87 21.65 -0.86 6.99
N SER A 88 21.37 -0.91 5.68
CA SER A 88 21.72 0.17 4.76
C SER A 88 20.85 1.41 4.94
N LEU A 89 19.55 1.25 5.26
CA LEU A 89 18.62 2.35 5.53
C LEU A 89 18.95 3.11 6.82
N GLU A 90 19.63 2.47 7.78
CA GLU A 90 20.12 3.13 9.00
C GLU A 90 21.29 4.09 8.76
N ARG A 91 21.98 3.95 7.62
CA ARG A 91 23.12 4.82 7.27
C ARG A 91 22.63 6.18 6.80
N ALA A 92 23.28 7.24 7.30
CA ALA A 92 22.93 8.63 6.98
C ALA A 92 23.05 8.94 5.48
N GLU A 93 23.99 8.30 4.78
CA GLU A 93 24.22 8.47 3.34
C GLU A 93 23.02 8.02 2.50
N THR A 94 22.40 6.89 2.85
CA THR A 94 21.19 6.38 2.21
C THR A 94 20.02 7.33 2.43
N SER A 95 19.94 7.92 3.63
CA SER A 95 18.91 8.89 4.00
C SER A 95 19.07 10.25 3.29
N ALA A 96 20.24 10.54 2.69
CA ALA A 96 20.52 11.80 2.03
C ALA A 96 19.92 11.90 0.62
N SER A 97 19.70 10.77 -0.07
CA SER A 97 19.04 10.74 -1.40
C SER A 97 17.66 10.10 -1.31
N PRO A 98 16.58 10.86 -1.57
CA PRO A 98 15.22 10.34 -1.65
C PRO A 98 15.04 9.26 -2.73
N GLU A 99 15.78 9.33 -3.82
CA GLU A 99 15.73 8.38 -4.94
C GLU A 99 16.34 7.04 -4.53
N VAL A 100 17.52 7.06 -3.89
CA VAL A 100 18.16 5.85 -3.34
C VAL A 100 17.27 5.22 -2.27
N SER A 101 16.74 6.04 -1.35
CA SER A 101 15.83 5.56 -0.30
C SER A 101 14.54 4.96 -0.87
N THR A 102 13.97 5.55 -1.92
CA THR A 102 12.80 4.99 -2.62
C THR A 102 13.13 3.61 -3.21
N ALA A 103 14.28 3.47 -3.88
CA ALA A 103 14.70 2.19 -4.44
C ALA A 103 14.98 1.13 -3.35
N MET A 104 15.63 1.52 -2.24
CA MET A 104 15.84 0.65 -1.07
C MET A 104 14.50 0.17 -0.49
N LEU A 105 13.51 1.04 -0.35
CA LEU A 105 12.19 0.67 0.14
C LEU A 105 11.44 -0.28 -0.81
N VAL A 106 11.64 -0.16 -2.13
CA VAL A 106 11.09 -1.11 -3.11
C VAL A 106 11.73 -2.49 -2.94
N VAL A 107 13.06 -2.56 -2.85
CA VAL A 107 13.78 -3.83 -2.62
C VAL A 107 13.39 -4.44 -1.27
N LEU A 108 13.25 -3.61 -0.22
CA LEU A 108 12.78 -4.03 1.10
C LEU A 108 11.37 -4.61 1.05
N ALA A 109 10.44 -3.96 0.34
CA ALA A 109 9.07 -4.45 0.22
C ALA A 109 9.04 -5.83 -0.46
N THR A 110 9.80 -6.02 -1.55
CA THR A 110 9.90 -7.33 -2.21
C THR A 110 10.53 -8.39 -1.30
N ALA A 111 11.55 -8.04 -0.53
CA ALA A 111 12.16 -8.94 0.45
C ALA A 111 11.15 -9.33 1.54
N LEU A 112 10.39 -8.37 2.09
CA LEU A 112 9.36 -8.60 3.10
C LEU A 112 8.20 -9.48 2.60
N GLU A 113 7.83 -9.38 1.32
CA GLU A 113 6.79 -10.23 0.72
C GLU A 113 7.17 -11.72 0.68
N HIS A 114 8.47 -12.03 0.68
CA HIS A 114 8.97 -13.39 0.48
C HIS A 114 9.82 -13.93 1.65
N ALA A 115 10.15 -13.09 2.62
CA ALA A 115 10.88 -13.51 3.80
C ALA A 115 9.96 -14.30 4.76
N PRO A 116 10.44 -15.37 5.39
CA PRO A 116 9.71 -16.05 6.45
C PRO A 116 9.45 -15.09 7.62
N ALA A 117 8.28 -15.22 8.25
CA ALA A 117 7.86 -14.31 9.32
C ALA A 117 8.81 -14.32 10.53
N GLY A 118 9.33 -15.47 10.95
CA GLY A 118 10.17 -15.59 12.16
C GLY A 118 11.36 -14.61 12.21
N PRO A 119 12.26 -14.59 11.20
CA PRO A 119 13.34 -13.61 11.13
C PRO A 119 12.88 -12.15 11.08
N VAL A 120 11.76 -11.85 10.41
CA VAL A 120 11.20 -10.50 10.32
C VAL A 120 10.70 -10.04 11.69
N LEU A 121 9.94 -10.89 12.38
CA LEU A 121 9.37 -10.61 13.70
C LEU A 121 10.45 -10.43 14.77
N THR A 122 11.54 -11.20 14.69
CA THR A 122 12.71 -11.05 15.60
C THR A 122 13.34 -9.66 15.53
N LYS A 123 13.23 -8.98 14.39
CA LYS A 123 13.78 -7.63 14.15
C LYS A 123 12.69 -6.54 14.10
N LEU A 124 11.47 -6.87 14.48
CA LEU A 124 10.31 -5.99 14.34
C LEU A 124 10.51 -4.60 14.99
N PRO A 125 11.00 -4.47 16.24
CA PRO A 125 11.15 -3.16 16.88
C PRO A 125 12.11 -2.23 16.12
N ASP A 126 13.24 -2.78 15.67
CA ASP A 126 14.24 -2.04 14.90
C ASP A 126 13.68 -1.66 13.52
N CYS A 127 12.97 -2.57 12.87
CA CYS A 127 12.36 -2.32 11.56
C CYS A 127 11.35 -1.18 11.60
N VAL A 128 10.47 -1.21 12.60
CA VAL A 128 9.48 -0.14 12.78
C VAL A 128 10.16 1.20 13.06
N LYS A 129 11.23 1.20 13.88
CA LYS A 129 11.99 2.42 14.18
C LYS A 129 12.59 3.05 12.92
N VAL A 130 13.24 2.25 12.08
CA VAL A 130 13.86 2.71 10.82
C VAL A 130 12.81 3.20 9.82
N LEU A 131 11.69 2.48 9.66
CA LEU A 131 10.62 2.89 8.75
C LEU A 131 9.92 4.17 9.21
N LEU A 132 9.69 4.33 10.52
CA LEU A 132 9.14 5.57 11.07
C LEU A 132 10.11 6.74 10.92
N ALA A 133 11.42 6.52 11.08
CA ALA A 133 12.44 7.54 10.84
C ALA A 133 12.48 7.95 9.37
N SER A 134 12.47 6.97 8.46
CA SER A 134 12.41 7.19 7.01
C SER A 134 11.15 7.92 6.60
N GLY A 135 10.00 7.53 7.16
CA GLY A 135 8.72 8.20 6.92
C GLY A 135 8.73 9.66 7.34
N ARG A 136 9.42 10.01 8.45
CA ARG A 136 9.61 11.41 8.88
C ARG A 136 10.57 12.17 7.97
N ALA A 137 11.69 11.57 7.58
CA ALA A 137 12.67 12.19 6.71
C ALA A 137 12.10 12.50 5.31
N PHE A 138 11.23 11.63 4.80
CA PHE A 138 10.69 11.71 3.44
C PHE A 138 9.22 12.10 3.39
N GLN A 139 8.70 12.85 4.39
CA GLN A 139 7.29 13.26 4.39
C GLN A 139 6.90 14.03 3.14
N GLU A 140 7.80 14.84 2.59
CA GLU A 140 7.57 15.65 1.38
C GLU A 140 7.93 14.92 0.08
N HIS A 141 8.39 13.66 0.14
CA HIS A 141 8.75 12.87 -1.05
C HIS A 141 7.77 11.69 -1.24
N PRO A 142 6.69 11.86 -2.03
CA PRO A 142 5.63 10.86 -2.16
C PRO A 142 6.06 9.46 -2.59
N PRO A 143 7.08 9.27 -3.47
CA PRO A 143 7.57 7.93 -3.81
C PRO A 143 8.13 7.15 -2.62
N ALA A 144 9.05 7.73 -1.85
CA ALA A 144 9.60 7.10 -0.65
C ALA A 144 8.52 6.88 0.41
N LEU A 145 7.64 7.87 0.63
CA LEU A 145 6.57 7.72 1.62
C LEU A 145 5.63 6.55 1.29
N ARG A 146 5.32 6.31 0.00
CA ARG A 146 4.59 5.12 -0.43
C ARG A 146 5.34 3.82 -0.12
N GLY A 147 6.64 3.78 -0.36
CA GLY A 147 7.49 2.64 -0.01
C GLY A 147 7.45 2.34 1.49
N VAL A 148 7.59 3.37 2.34
CA VAL A 148 7.47 3.23 3.81
C VAL A 148 6.11 2.66 4.20
N VAL A 149 5.02 3.21 3.66
CA VAL A 149 3.65 2.76 3.92
C VAL A 149 3.45 1.29 3.50
N GLN A 150 4.00 0.91 2.34
CA GLN A 150 3.96 -0.47 1.86
C GLN A 150 4.70 -1.41 2.81
N CYS A 151 5.94 -1.08 3.19
CA CYS A 151 6.74 -1.89 4.11
C CYS A 151 6.06 -2.04 5.48
N ILE A 152 5.46 -0.97 6.03
CA ILE A 152 4.71 -1.08 7.30
C ILE A 152 3.52 -2.03 7.15
N GLY A 153 2.76 -1.94 6.05
CA GLY A 153 1.65 -2.86 5.80
C GLY A 153 2.09 -4.33 5.73
N LEU A 154 3.23 -4.60 5.10
CA LEU A 154 3.83 -5.94 5.03
C LEU A 154 4.32 -6.44 6.39
N LEU A 155 4.92 -5.56 7.21
CA LEU A 155 5.30 -5.92 8.59
C LEU A 155 4.09 -6.26 9.45
N VAL A 156 2.98 -5.52 9.30
CA VAL A 156 1.74 -5.86 10.00
C VAL A 156 1.20 -7.20 9.51
N ALA A 157 1.23 -7.46 8.20
CA ALA A 157 0.80 -8.75 7.65
C ALA A 157 1.66 -9.93 8.12
N ALA A 158 2.95 -9.71 8.44
CA ALA A 158 3.83 -10.74 8.99
C ALA A 158 3.39 -11.25 10.37
N LEU A 159 2.60 -10.47 11.13
CA LEU A 159 2.01 -10.92 12.40
C LEU A 159 0.98 -12.05 12.21
N ARG A 160 0.52 -12.32 10.99
CA ARG A 160 -0.38 -13.45 10.71
C ARG A 160 0.20 -14.77 11.23
N ASP A 161 1.51 -14.93 11.07
CA ASP A 161 2.23 -16.15 11.39
C ASP A 161 2.93 -16.05 12.77
N ALA A 162 2.66 -14.98 13.54
CA ALA A 162 3.20 -14.79 14.88
C ALA A 162 2.46 -15.66 15.91
N PRO A 163 3.16 -16.16 16.94
CA PRO A 163 2.51 -16.90 18.02
C PRO A 163 1.52 -15.99 18.76
N PRO A 164 0.42 -16.54 19.31
CA PRO A 164 -0.50 -15.75 20.12
C PRO A 164 0.23 -15.14 21.31
N PRO A 165 -0.15 -13.92 21.73
CA PRO A 165 0.45 -13.29 22.90
C PRO A 165 0.31 -14.20 24.13
N ALA A 166 1.36 -14.28 24.94
CA ALA A 166 1.46 -15.22 26.06
C ALA A 166 0.39 -15.01 27.16
N ASN A 167 -0.23 -13.84 27.21
CA ASN A 167 -1.31 -13.51 28.14
C ASN A 167 -2.50 -12.93 27.38
N ASP A 168 -3.70 -13.33 27.76
CA ASP A 168 -4.95 -12.73 27.29
C ASP A 168 -4.93 -11.23 27.61
N GLY A 169 -4.85 -10.39 26.57
CA GLY A 169 -4.80 -8.93 26.69
C GLY A 169 -3.41 -8.29 26.66
N ALA A 170 -2.33 -9.05 26.51
CA ALA A 170 -1.03 -8.46 26.17
C ALA A 170 -1.02 -8.08 24.68
N ASP A 171 -0.65 -6.84 24.37
CA ASP A 171 -0.47 -6.37 22.99
C ASP A 171 0.59 -7.22 22.22
N GLY A 172 1.49 -7.91 22.91
CA GLY A 172 2.55 -8.71 22.28
C GLY A 172 3.33 -7.87 21.26
N ASP A 173 3.62 -8.48 20.10
CA ASP A 173 4.31 -7.82 18.98
C ASP A 173 3.52 -6.64 18.37
N TRP A 174 2.21 -6.55 18.61
CA TRP A 174 1.40 -5.43 18.14
C TRP A 174 1.84 -4.09 18.72
N SER A 175 2.31 -4.07 19.97
CA SER A 175 2.75 -2.85 20.67
C SER A 175 3.82 -2.07 19.88
N HIS A 176 4.69 -2.79 19.17
CA HIS A 176 5.72 -2.20 18.32
C HIS A 176 5.14 -1.58 17.05
N LEU A 177 4.08 -2.19 16.49
CA LEU A 177 3.47 -1.79 15.22
C LEU A 177 2.36 -0.74 15.37
N GLN A 178 1.73 -0.64 16.54
CA GLN A 178 0.54 0.19 16.76
C GLN A 178 0.72 1.63 16.26
N LYS A 179 1.85 2.27 16.58
CA LYS A 179 2.16 3.65 16.16
C LYS A 179 2.38 3.75 14.65
N ALA A 180 3.09 2.79 14.06
CA ALA A 180 3.36 2.75 12.63
C ALA A 180 2.10 2.51 11.81
N PHE A 181 1.27 1.57 12.24
CA PHE A 181 -0.02 1.30 11.58
C PHE A 181 -0.99 2.47 11.75
N SER A 182 -1.02 3.13 12.91
CA SER A 182 -1.80 4.37 13.09
C SER A 182 -1.37 5.46 12.10
N ALA A 183 -0.06 5.59 11.82
CA ALA A 183 0.42 6.54 10.81
C ALA A 183 -0.03 6.18 9.40
N VAL A 184 -0.04 4.88 9.03
CA VAL A 184 -0.62 4.40 7.76
C VAL A 184 -2.11 4.71 7.67
N CYS A 185 -2.88 4.50 8.75
CA CYS A 185 -4.30 4.81 8.80
C CYS A 185 -4.55 6.32 8.58
N ASN A 186 -3.76 7.19 9.21
CA ASN A 186 -3.87 8.64 9.00
C ASN A 186 -3.54 9.06 7.56
N LEU A 187 -2.64 8.35 6.88
CA LEU A 187 -2.33 8.62 5.46
C LEU A 187 -3.44 8.19 4.50
N CYS A 188 -4.47 7.47 4.95
CA CYS A 188 -5.65 7.15 4.13
C CYS A 188 -6.50 8.39 3.80
N VAL A 189 -6.28 9.52 4.47
CA VAL A 189 -6.95 10.80 4.17
C VAL A 189 -6.01 11.87 3.61
N ASP A 190 -4.73 11.52 3.40
CA ASP A 190 -3.69 12.41 2.86
C ASP A 190 -4.15 13.07 1.56
N SER A 191 -3.78 14.34 1.33
CA SER A 191 -4.19 15.10 0.15
C SER A 191 -3.64 14.51 -1.16
N ARG A 192 -2.48 13.85 -1.12
CA ARG A 192 -1.76 13.33 -2.29
C ARG A 192 -2.34 11.98 -2.74
N PRO A 193 -2.98 11.90 -3.92
CA PRO A 193 -3.74 10.71 -4.32
C PRO A 193 -2.93 9.41 -4.35
N LYS A 194 -1.66 9.46 -4.74
CA LYS A 194 -0.81 8.26 -4.82
C LYS A 194 -0.43 7.73 -3.43
N VAL A 195 -0.19 8.61 -2.46
CA VAL A 195 0.12 8.23 -1.06
C VAL A 195 -1.12 7.64 -0.42
N ARG A 196 -2.25 8.35 -0.52
CA ARG A 196 -3.55 7.90 -0.03
C ARG A 196 -3.96 6.52 -0.55
N LYS A 197 -3.85 6.29 -1.87
CA LYS A 197 -4.19 4.99 -2.48
C LYS A 197 -3.29 3.88 -1.97
N GLN A 198 -1.98 4.16 -1.80
CA GLN A 198 -1.05 3.18 -1.24
C GLN A 198 -1.39 2.88 0.23
N ALA A 199 -1.70 3.90 1.04
CA ALA A 199 -2.11 3.73 2.43
C ALA A 199 -3.36 2.88 2.58
N ALA A 200 -4.39 3.15 1.78
CA ALA A 200 -5.61 2.35 1.79
C ALA A 200 -5.35 0.89 1.35
N ALA A 201 -4.49 0.67 0.34
CA ALA A 201 -4.12 -0.67 -0.10
C ALA A 201 -3.29 -1.43 0.96
N SER A 202 -2.35 -0.77 1.61
CA SER A 202 -1.52 -1.34 2.67
C SER A 202 -2.34 -1.65 3.93
N ALA A 203 -3.26 -0.76 4.31
CA ALA A 203 -4.19 -1.00 5.41
C ALA A 203 -5.13 -2.18 5.11
N GLU A 204 -5.68 -2.24 3.91
CA GLU A 204 -6.53 -3.34 3.46
C GLU A 204 -5.80 -4.69 3.50
N ALA A 205 -4.58 -4.75 2.94
CA ALA A 205 -3.78 -5.97 2.93
C ALA A 205 -3.41 -6.42 4.35
N ALA A 206 -3.04 -5.49 5.22
CA ALA A 206 -2.73 -5.76 6.62
C ALA A 206 -3.96 -6.28 7.39
N LEU A 207 -5.09 -5.58 7.31
CA LEU A 207 -6.34 -6.01 7.96
C LEU A 207 -6.76 -7.39 7.49
N ARG A 208 -6.74 -7.62 6.18
CA ARG A 208 -7.07 -8.92 5.58
C ARG A 208 -6.14 -10.04 6.05
N ALA A 209 -4.83 -9.78 6.10
CA ALA A 209 -3.85 -10.77 6.54
C ALA A 209 -4.04 -11.17 7.99
N LEU A 210 -4.52 -10.24 8.84
CA LEU A 210 -4.74 -10.50 10.25
C LEU A 210 -6.10 -11.12 10.58
N ARG A 211 -7.03 -11.25 9.62
CA ARG A 211 -8.35 -11.82 9.91
C ARG A 211 -8.28 -13.18 10.57
N GLY A 212 -9.03 -13.36 11.66
CA GLY A 212 -9.04 -14.61 12.42
C GLY A 212 -7.78 -14.86 13.25
N THR A 213 -6.85 -13.91 13.30
CA THR A 213 -5.66 -13.96 14.18
C THR A 213 -5.93 -13.16 15.46
N PRO A 214 -5.15 -13.38 16.54
CA PRO A 214 -5.29 -12.61 17.78
C PRO A 214 -5.08 -11.08 17.62
N TYR A 215 -4.45 -10.65 16.52
CA TYR A 215 -4.12 -9.25 16.25
C TYR A 215 -5.20 -8.53 15.44
N ALA A 216 -6.21 -9.23 14.94
CA ALA A 216 -7.27 -8.69 14.09
C ALA A 216 -8.03 -7.55 14.78
N SER A 217 -8.43 -7.76 16.04
CA SER A 217 -9.14 -6.78 16.86
C SER A 217 -8.32 -5.51 17.08
N HIS A 218 -7.03 -5.65 17.37
CA HIS A 218 -6.10 -4.55 17.57
C HIS A 218 -5.93 -3.69 16.30
N ALA A 219 -5.73 -4.33 15.15
CA ALA A 219 -5.61 -3.64 13.88
C ALA A 219 -6.92 -2.97 13.45
N SER A 220 -8.05 -3.66 13.65
CA SER A 220 -9.38 -3.14 13.35
C SER A 220 -9.72 -1.92 14.21
N ALA A 221 -9.46 -1.99 15.52
CA ALA A 221 -9.66 -0.88 16.44
C ALA A 221 -8.78 0.33 16.09
N CYS A 222 -7.53 0.09 15.69
CA CYS A 222 -6.61 1.15 15.26
C CYS A 222 -7.13 1.89 14.02
N PHE A 223 -7.58 1.16 13.00
CA PHE A 223 -8.17 1.74 11.80
C PHE A 223 -9.49 2.46 12.10
N ALA A 224 -10.39 1.82 12.85
CA ALA A 224 -11.68 2.40 13.22
C ALA A 224 -11.55 3.70 14.01
N LYS A 225 -10.55 3.82 14.90
CA LYS A 225 -10.28 5.08 15.62
C LYS A 225 -10.09 6.26 14.66
N VAL A 226 -9.28 6.09 13.61
CA VAL A 226 -9.03 7.14 12.60
C VAL A 226 -10.28 7.36 11.74
N ALA A 227 -10.92 6.27 11.31
CA ALA A 227 -12.10 6.33 10.46
C ALA A 227 -13.28 7.04 11.16
N VAL A 228 -13.60 6.66 12.39
CA VAL A 228 -14.68 7.26 13.19
C VAL A 228 -14.40 8.74 13.48
N ALA A 229 -13.16 9.08 13.84
CA ALA A 229 -12.79 10.49 14.08
C ALA A 229 -12.98 11.35 12.82
N THR A 230 -12.51 10.86 11.67
CA THR A 230 -12.63 11.59 10.39
C THR A 230 -14.07 11.65 9.90
N ALA A 231 -14.85 10.56 10.04
CA ALA A 231 -16.27 10.54 9.67
C ALA A 231 -17.13 11.50 10.52
N ARG A 232 -16.76 11.73 11.78
CA ARG A 232 -17.47 12.70 12.65
C ARG A 232 -17.04 14.15 12.43
N ALA A 233 -15.90 14.40 11.78
CA ALA A 233 -15.34 15.74 11.62
C ALA A 233 -16.25 16.71 10.84
N PRO A 234 -16.91 16.33 9.72
CA PRO A 234 -17.81 17.23 9.00
C PRO A 234 -18.97 17.74 9.85
N ALA A 235 -19.60 16.86 10.63
CA ALA A 235 -20.70 17.22 11.52
C ALA A 235 -20.27 18.22 12.60
N LYS A 236 -19.08 18.02 13.17
CA LYS A 236 -18.50 18.96 14.14
C LYS A 236 -18.20 20.31 13.48
N ALA A 237 -17.54 20.31 12.33
CA ALA A 237 -17.16 21.54 11.64
C ALA A 237 -18.38 22.34 11.14
N ALA A 238 -19.48 21.68 10.77
CA ALA A 238 -20.73 22.33 10.42
C ALA A 238 -21.36 23.07 11.61
N ARG A 239 -21.33 22.48 12.82
CA ARG A 239 -21.80 23.13 14.06
C ARG A 239 -20.93 24.33 14.42
N ASP A 240 -19.60 24.15 14.39
CA ASP A 240 -18.64 25.23 14.66
C ASP A 240 -18.84 26.40 13.67
N LEU A 241 -19.15 26.13 12.41
CA LEU A 241 -19.47 27.16 11.41
C LEU A 241 -20.77 27.90 11.72
N ALA A 242 -21.81 27.16 12.13
CA ALA A 242 -23.11 27.73 12.50
C ALA A 242 -23.00 28.70 13.69
N GLU A 243 -22.17 28.37 14.67
CA GLU A 243 -21.92 29.22 15.85
C GLU A 243 -21.12 30.49 15.51
N MET A 244 -20.33 30.47 14.44
CA MET A 244 -19.40 31.54 14.07
C MET A 244 -19.96 32.53 13.03
N HIS A 245 -21.20 32.36 12.57
CA HIS A 245 -21.82 33.24 11.57
C HIS A 245 -21.73 34.74 11.98
N GLY A 246 -21.08 35.54 11.12
CA GLY A 246 -20.92 37.00 11.34
C GLY A 246 -19.74 37.42 12.24
N SER A 247 -18.95 36.47 12.75
CA SER A 247 -17.76 36.76 13.55
C SER A 247 -16.47 36.79 12.71
N ALA A 248 -15.39 37.38 13.26
CA ALA A 248 -14.08 37.43 12.61
C ALA A 248 -13.49 36.04 12.28
N GLY A 249 -14.00 34.95 12.90
CA GLY A 249 -13.55 33.59 12.66
C GLY A 249 -14.35 32.78 11.63
N ALA A 250 -15.42 33.32 11.05
CA ALA A 250 -16.30 32.60 10.13
C ALA A 250 -15.55 31.99 8.93
N LYS A 251 -14.67 32.75 8.29
CA LYS A 251 -13.86 32.30 7.14
C LYS A 251 -12.89 31.16 7.51
N ALA A 252 -12.39 31.14 8.74
CA ALA A 252 -11.52 30.07 9.21
C ALA A 252 -12.33 28.80 9.54
N ALA A 253 -13.54 28.95 10.10
CA ALA A 253 -14.46 27.83 10.32
C ALA A 253 -14.90 27.20 8.98
N GLU A 254 -15.21 28.01 7.99
CA GLU A 254 -15.57 27.56 6.64
C GLU A 254 -14.45 26.71 5.99
N ARG A 255 -13.19 27.18 6.07
CA ARG A 255 -12.03 26.42 5.58
C ARG A 255 -11.87 25.07 6.29
N ARG A 256 -12.11 25.02 7.61
CA ARG A 256 -12.05 23.76 8.37
C ARG A 256 -13.18 22.81 7.97
N ALA A 257 -14.38 23.32 7.75
CA ALA A 257 -15.51 22.52 7.25
C ALA A 257 -15.20 21.92 5.87
N GLN A 258 -14.65 22.71 4.95
CA GLN A 258 -14.25 22.22 3.63
C GLN A 258 -13.12 21.18 3.70
N ALA A 259 -12.13 21.38 4.57
CA ALA A 259 -11.05 20.41 4.79
C ALA A 259 -11.60 19.09 5.37
N ALA A 260 -12.45 19.17 6.40
CA ALA A 260 -13.08 18.00 7.01
C ALA A 260 -13.95 17.22 6.01
N ALA A 261 -14.72 17.90 5.16
CA ALA A 261 -15.50 17.26 4.11
C ALA A 261 -14.60 16.54 3.09
N THR A 262 -13.48 17.17 2.71
CA THR A 262 -12.50 16.58 1.77
C THR A 262 -11.83 15.34 2.35
N GLU A 263 -11.37 15.40 3.60
CA GLU A 263 -10.79 14.25 4.30
C GLU A 263 -11.80 13.12 4.48
N CYS A 264 -13.07 13.46 4.76
CA CYS A 264 -14.14 12.48 4.83
C CYS A 264 -14.38 11.78 3.49
N LEU A 265 -14.39 12.50 2.36
CA LEU A 265 -14.48 11.89 1.03
C LEU A 265 -13.30 10.95 0.75
N HIS A 266 -12.08 11.33 1.16
CA HIS A 266 -10.91 10.46 1.08
C HIS A 266 -11.07 9.18 1.91
N LEU A 267 -11.53 9.31 3.16
CA LEU A 267 -11.83 8.17 4.02
C LEU A 267 -12.86 7.24 3.38
N LEU A 268 -13.96 7.77 2.86
CA LEU A 268 -15.01 6.99 2.22
C LEU A 268 -14.45 6.19 1.03
N GLY A 269 -13.50 6.77 0.28
CA GLY A 269 -12.75 6.06 -0.76
C GLY A 269 -11.93 4.87 -0.23
N ALA A 270 -11.30 5.00 0.95
CA ALA A 270 -10.58 3.90 1.59
C ALA A 270 -11.54 2.84 2.16
N LEU A 271 -12.67 3.25 2.76
CA LEU A 271 -13.63 2.34 3.38
C LEU A 271 -14.30 1.38 2.38
N LYS A 272 -14.44 1.77 1.11
CA LYS A 272 -14.94 0.88 0.04
C LYS A 272 -14.16 -0.45 -0.07
N ARG A 273 -12.91 -0.50 0.42
CA ARG A 273 -12.06 -1.69 0.42
C ARG A 273 -11.76 -2.24 1.82
N THR A 274 -11.61 -1.38 2.83
CA THR A 274 -11.17 -1.82 4.17
C THR A 274 -12.32 -2.21 5.10
N LEU A 275 -13.53 -1.65 4.93
CA LEU A 275 -14.61 -1.78 5.90
C LEU A 275 -15.03 -3.24 6.15
N ARG A 276 -14.96 -4.09 5.12
CA ARG A 276 -15.26 -5.53 5.21
C ARG A 276 -14.19 -6.37 5.92
N GLU A 277 -13.00 -5.81 6.09
CA GLU A 277 -11.85 -6.49 6.70
C GLU A 277 -11.75 -6.18 8.20
N LEU A 278 -12.58 -5.27 8.71
CA LEU A 278 -12.64 -4.93 10.13
C LEU A 278 -13.39 -6.02 10.90
N GLU A 279 -12.90 -6.38 12.09
CA GLU A 279 -13.64 -7.18 13.05
C GLU A 279 -14.61 -6.33 13.88
N GLU A 280 -15.63 -6.98 14.45
CA GLU A 280 -16.49 -6.35 15.45
C GLU A 280 -15.74 -6.11 16.77
N PRO A 281 -16.01 -5.03 17.51
CA PRO A 281 -17.04 -4.00 17.26
C PRO A 281 -16.61 -2.89 16.28
N ALA A 282 -15.35 -2.90 15.82
CA ALA A 282 -14.76 -1.81 15.04
C ALA A 282 -15.48 -1.59 13.69
N ALA A 283 -15.94 -2.67 13.06
CA ALA A 283 -16.75 -2.61 11.85
C ALA A 283 -18.08 -1.88 12.08
N GLY A 284 -18.86 -2.29 13.10
CA GLY A 284 -20.13 -1.67 13.47
C GLY A 284 -19.99 -0.20 13.87
N GLU A 285 -18.96 0.15 14.65
CA GLU A 285 -18.68 1.54 15.05
C GLU A 285 -18.35 2.43 13.83
N THR A 286 -17.55 1.91 12.90
CA THR A 286 -17.18 2.63 11.68
C THR A 286 -18.40 2.80 10.77
N ALA A 287 -19.19 1.74 10.57
CA ALA A 287 -20.40 1.79 9.77
C ALA A 287 -21.43 2.77 10.36
N SER A 288 -21.61 2.78 11.67
CA SER A 288 -22.48 3.72 12.38
C SER A 288 -22.02 5.17 12.21
N ALA A 289 -20.71 5.44 12.32
CA ALA A 289 -20.16 6.77 12.08
C ALA A 289 -20.35 7.24 10.62
N VAL A 290 -20.22 6.34 9.64
CA VAL A 290 -20.50 6.65 8.22
C VAL A 290 -21.99 6.89 7.98
N ALA A 291 -22.88 6.09 8.59
CA ALA A 291 -24.32 6.27 8.46
C ALA A 291 -24.78 7.63 9.02
N ALA A 292 -24.13 8.14 10.07
CA ALA A 292 -24.41 9.47 10.62
C ALA A 292 -24.15 10.62 9.62
N LEU A 293 -23.32 10.42 8.59
CA LEU A 293 -23.10 11.42 7.52
C LEU A 293 -24.35 11.68 6.68
N LEU A 294 -25.24 10.69 6.58
CA LEU A 294 -26.47 10.79 5.78
C LEU A 294 -27.39 11.89 6.32
N SER A 295 -27.32 12.17 7.64
CA SER A 295 -28.10 13.22 8.30
C SER A 295 -27.60 14.64 8.02
N LEU A 296 -26.43 14.81 7.39
CA LEU A 296 -25.88 16.13 7.07
C LEU A 296 -26.53 16.77 5.84
N GLY A 297 -27.21 15.99 5.00
CA GLY A 297 -27.84 16.50 3.78
C GLY A 297 -26.86 16.93 2.67
N GLU A 298 -25.56 16.67 2.83
CA GLU A 298 -24.53 16.98 1.84
C GLU A 298 -24.50 15.92 0.72
N PRO A 299 -24.90 16.25 -0.53
CA PRO A 299 -25.16 15.22 -1.55
C PRO A 299 -23.96 14.32 -1.87
N LEU A 300 -22.75 14.89 -1.94
CA LEU A 300 -21.54 14.14 -2.23
C LEU A 300 -21.16 13.19 -1.09
N LEU A 301 -21.24 13.65 0.16
CA LEU A 301 -20.95 12.80 1.32
C LEU A 301 -21.98 11.68 1.44
N THR A 302 -23.25 11.99 1.22
CA THR A 302 -24.35 11.01 1.23
C THR A 302 -24.11 9.91 0.20
N GLN A 303 -23.81 10.27 -1.06
CA GLN A 303 -23.56 9.29 -2.12
C GLN A 303 -22.37 8.38 -1.78
N HIS A 304 -21.23 8.98 -1.39
CA HIS A 304 -20.02 8.21 -1.09
C HIS A 304 -20.15 7.37 0.20
N ALA A 305 -20.94 7.82 1.17
CA ALA A 305 -21.27 7.07 2.39
C ALA A 305 -22.11 5.84 2.05
N CYS A 306 -23.15 6.00 1.24
CA CYS A 306 -23.95 4.88 0.74
C CYS A 306 -23.09 3.86 -0.01
N ASP A 307 -22.23 4.31 -0.95
CA ASP A 307 -21.32 3.41 -1.67
C ASP A 307 -20.39 2.62 -0.74
N ALA A 308 -19.85 3.28 0.29
CA ALA A 308 -18.97 2.64 1.27
C ALA A 308 -19.72 1.61 2.11
N LEU A 309 -20.94 1.90 2.56
CA LEU A 309 -21.78 0.97 3.30
C LEU A 309 -22.23 -0.21 2.42
N MET A 310 -22.60 0.03 1.17
CA MET A 310 -22.94 -1.02 0.21
C MET A 310 -21.77 -1.98 -0.05
N SER A 311 -20.53 -1.50 0.09
CA SER A 311 -19.34 -2.34 -0.08
C SER A 311 -19.21 -3.45 0.98
N LEU A 312 -19.91 -3.36 2.12
CA LEU A 312 -20.04 -4.44 3.11
C LEU A 312 -20.81 -5.63 2.56
N PHE A 313 -21.84 -5.36 1.76
CA PHE A 313 -22.77 -6.37 1.24
C PHE A 313 -22.38 -6.87 -0.16
N ALA A 314 -21.44 -6.20 -0.82
CA ALA A 314 -20.94 -6.61 -2.13
C ALA A 314 -20.14 -7.93 -2.01
N GLN A 315 -20.77 -9.03 -2.42
CA GLN A 315 -20.14 -10.35 -2.51
C GLN A 315 -18.88 -10.26 -3.38
N THR A 316 -17.73 -10.60 -2.81
CA THR A 316 -16.59 -11.04 -3.63
C THR A 316 -16.97 -12.37 -4.24
N GLY A 317 -16.98 -12.47 -5.57
CA GLY A 317 -17.36 -13.67 -6.33
C GLY A 317 -16.56 -14.95 -6.04
N ALA A 318 -15.72 -14.97 -4.99
CA ALA A 318 -15.10 -16.18 -4.46
C ALA A 318 -16.05 -17.02 -3.58
N GLY A 319 -17.05 -16.40 -2.93
CA GLY A 319 -17.98 -17.11 -2.03
C GLY A 319 -19.14 -17.84 -2.73
N ALA A 320 -19.56 -17.37 -3.90
CA ALA A 320 -20.66 -17.97 -4.64
C ALA A 320 -20.27 -19.27 -5.38
N ALA A 321 -18.97 -19.47 -5.68
CA ALA A 321 -18.49 -20.69 -6.32
C ALA A 321 -18.31 -21.85 -5.32
N ALA A 322 -18.04 -21.57 -4.04
CA ALA A 322 -17.86 -22.60 -3.02
C ALA A 322 -19.18 -23.13 -2.43
N ALA A 323 -20.30 -22.41 -2.62
CA ALA A 323 -21.63 -22.88 -2.21
C ALA A 323 -22.37 -23.66 -3.33
N ALA A 324 -21.72 -23.84 -4.49
CA ALA A 324 -22.26 -24.54 -5.65
C ALA A 324 -21.41 -25.75 -6.09
N ALA A 325 -20.48 -26.21 -5.24
CA ALA A 325 -19.70 -27.44 -5.40
C ALA A 325 -19.98 -28.38 -4.23
#